data_AF-A0A1Q5D160-F1
#
_entry.id   AF-A0A1Q5D160-F1
#
_cell.length_a   1.000
_cell.length_b   1.000
_cell.length_c   1.000
_cell.angle_alpha   90.00
_cell.angle_beta   90.00
_cell.angle_gamma   90.00
#
_symmetry.space_group_name_H-M   'P 1'
#
loop_
_entity.id
_entity.type
_entity.pdbx_description
1 polymer ?
#
loop_
_entity_poly.entity_id
_entity_poly.type
_entity_poly.pdbx_seq_one_letter_code
_entity_poly.pdbx_strand_id
1 'polypeptide(L)'
;MTGAPPPGPPADDGRAADGPPPADNGPAAPAIGRGGRRRDQAVTLGWLVAIWLLLWGDLSWGNLLGGILVGGAVLLFFPLPPVTFGGRLRPGALLVLAVTFVGELVSASVHVAAIAVRPGYRPRGAIIAVPLRIRTDLNLALTAELISLVPGTLILEVDRDRGALYVHVLDVRSPEDLTDSRERVLAVERRIVRAVGSPQEVRQLTAEPDDRRTNP
;
A
#
# COMPACT_ATOMS: atom_id res chain seq x y z
N MET A 1 -10.21 34.83 -77.18
CA MET A 1 -9.95 35.65 -75.97
C MET A 1 -10.61 34.94 -74.80
N THR A 2 -9.88 34.01 -74.15
CA THR A 2 -9.23 34.18 -72.83
C THR A 2 -10.22 34.34 -71.66
N GLY A 3 -10.39 33.28 -70.89
CA GLY A 3 -11.00 33.28 -69.56
C GLY A 3 -10.52 32.03 -68.83
N ALA A 4 -9.54 32.21 -67.93
CA ALA A 4 -8.80 31.13 -67.28
C ALA A 4 -9.67 30.30 -66.30
N PRO A 5 -9.45 28.97 -66.19
CA PRO A 5 -10.07 28.15 -65.14
C PRO A 5 -9.43 28.42 -63.75
N PRO A 6 -10.17 28.16 -62.66
CA PRO A 6 -9.80 28.52 -61.29
C PRO A 6 -8.58 27.76 -60.75
N PRO A 7 -7.88 28.31 -59.72
CA PRO A 7 -6.64 27.73 -59.18
C PRO A 7 -6.89 26.36 -58.53
N GLY A 8 -6.01 25.40 -58.85
CA GLY A 8 -5.98 24.08 -58.23
C GLY A 8 -5.52 24.14 -56.76
N PRO A 9 -5.80 23.08 -55.97
CA PRO A 9 -5.37 22.99 -54.59
C PRO A 9 -3.83 22.96 -54.47
N PRO A 10 -3.26 23.47 -53.36
CA PRO A 10 -1.82 23.50 -53.15
C PRO A 10 -1.21 22.09 -53.09
N ALA A 11 0.05 22.02 -53.53
CA ALA A 11 0.83 20.81 -53.73
C ALA A 11 0.89 19.90 -52.50
N ASP A 12 0.78 18.60 -52.77
CA ASP A 12 1.10 17.50 -51.86
C ASP A 12 2.61 17.27 -51.88
N ASP A 13 3.32 17.83 -50.91
CA ASP A 13 4.70 17.53 -50.58
C ASP A 13 4.76 16.30 -49.66
N GLY A 14 4.46 15.16 -50.26
CA GLY A 14 4.72 13.87 -49.65
C GLY A 14 6.22 13.65 -49.40
N ARG A 15 6.52 13.32 -48.12
CA ARG A 15 7.63 12.47 -47.64
C ARG A 15 8.87 13.21 -47.07
N ALA A 16 8.90 13.29 -45.74
CA ALA A 16 10.08 12.92 -44.96
C ALA A 16 9.75 12.61 -43.49
N ALA A 17 10.02 11.36 -43.10
CA ALA A 17 10.36 10.90 -41.76
C ALA A 17 9.25 10.77 -40.69
N ASP A 18 8.50 9.67 -40.79
CA ASP A 18 8.23 8.82 -39.63
C ASP A 18 9.56 8.43 -38.97
N GLY A 19 10.02 9.24 -38.03
CA GLY A 19 10.94 8.76 -37.00
C GLY A 19 10.16 7.92 -35.99
N PRO A 20 10.77 6.92 -35.34
CA PRO A 20 10.14 6.28 -34.19
C PRO A 20 9.73 7.37 -33.19
N PRO A 21 8.54 7.28 -32.56
CA PRO A 21 8.09 8.28 -31.61
C PRO A 21 9.21 8.51 -30.57
N PRO A 22 9.49 9.76 -30.18
CA PRO A 22 10.49 10.03 -29.16
C PRO A 22 10.16 9.14 -27.97
N ALA A 23 11.10 8.29 -27.56
CA ALA A 23 10.95 7.47 -26.39
C ALA A 23 10.51 8.40 -25.26
N ASP A 24 9.27 8.20 -24.80
CA ASP A 24 8.72 8.89 -23.64
C ASP A 24 9.65 8.52 -22.48
N ASN A 25 10.61 9.40 -22.22
CA ASN A 25 11.42 9.36 -21.02
C ASN A 25 10.48 9.80 -19.91
N GLY A 26 9.63 8.87 -19.47
CA GLY A 26 8.78 9.03 -18.30
C GLY A 26 9.61 9.62 -17.17
N PRO A 27 9.02 10.49 -16.33
CA PRO A 27 9.75 11.38 -15.44
C PRO A 27 10.87 10.64 -14.73
N ALA A 28 12.11 11.06 -15.02
CA ALA A 28 13.32 10.46 -14.49
C ALA A 28 13.13 10.20 -12.99
N ALA A 29 13.13 8.91 -12.62
CA ALA A 29 12.90 8.49 -11.24
C ALA A 29 13.78 9.34 -10.31
N PRO A 30 13.21 9.97 -9.27
CA PRO A 30 13.94 10.92 -8.45
C PRO A 30 15.22 10.25 -7.95
N ALA A 31 16.36 10.83 -8.32
CA ALA A 31 17.67 10.33 -7.93
C ALA A 31 17.78 10.43 -6.40
N ILE A 32 17.44 9.36 -5.69
CA ILE A 32 17.58 9.25 -4.25
C ILE A 32 19.07 9.48 -3.95
N GLY A 33 19.39 10.61 -3.32
CA GLY A 33 20.77 10.99 -3.03
C GLY A 33 21.49 9.85 -2.30
N ARG A 34 22.76 9.60 -2.68
CA ARG A 34 23.60 8.51 -2.15
C ARG A 34 23.64 8.45 -0.60
N GLY A 35 23.41 9.58 0.08
CA GLY A 35 23.31 9.68 1.54
C GLY A 35 22.04 9.06 2.15
N GLY A 36 20.89 9.12 1.46
CA GLY A 36 19.64 8.50 1.93
C GLY A 36 19.76 6.98 1.97
N ARG A 37 20.28 6.39 0.88
CA ARG A 37 20.46 4.93 0.77
C ARG A 37 21.37 4.35 1.86
N ARG A 38 22.44 5.05 2.24
CA ARG A 38 23.34 4.61 3.33
C ARG A 38 22.67 4.66 4.71
N ARG A 39 21.85 5.68 4.96
CA ARG A 39 21.08 5.78 6.20
C ARG A 39 20.07 4.64 6.31
N ASP A 40 19.35 4.36 5.24
CA ASP A 40 18.36 3.28 5.21
C ASP A 40 19.03 1.93 5.42
N GLN A 41 20.16 1.67 4.76
CA GLN A 41 20.97 0.46 4.97
C GLN A 41 21.49 0.33 6.40
N ALA A 42 21.94 1.42 7.03
CA ALA A 42 22.39 1.41 8.42
C ALA A 42 21.23 1.11 9.39
N VAL A 43 20.05 1.66 9.13
CA VAL A 43 18.83 1.36 9.90
C VAL A 43 18.43 -0.10 9.73
N THR A 44 18.42 -0.62 8.50
CA THR A 44 18.12 -2.04 8.23
C THR A 44 19.13 -2.96 8.91
N LEU A 45 20.43 -2.65 8.83
CA LEU A 45 21.47 -3.42 9.51
C LEU A 45 21.28 -3.39 11.02
N GLY A 46 21.04 -2.22 11.61
CA GLY A 46 20.78 -2.08 13.04
C GLY A 46 19.57 -2.91 13.48
N TRP A 47 18.50 -2.94 12.67
CA TRP A 47 17.33 -3.77 12.92
C TRP A 47 17.62 -5.27 12.81
N LEU A 48 18.38 -5.71 11.81
CA LEU A 48 18.82 -7.10 11.67
C LEU A 48 19.65 -7.56 12.87
N VAL A 49 20.58 -6.71 13.32
CA VAL A 49 21.39 -6.99 14.51
C VAL A 49 20.51 -7.04 15.76
N ALA A 50 19.53 -6.15 15.90
CA ALA A 50 18.61 -6.17 17.04
C ALA A 50 17.77 -7.46 17.09
N ILE A 51 17.22 -7.89 15.94
CA ILE A 51 16.50 -9.18 15.84
C ILE A 51 17.44 -10.34 16.15
N TRP A 52 18.68 -10.31 15.65
CA TRP A 52 19.68 -11.34 15.92
C TRP A 52 19.97 -11.46 17.42
N LEU A 53 20.21 -10.33 18.10
CA LEU A 53 20.44 -10.32 19.54
C LEU A 53 19.21 -10.80 20.32
N LEU A 54 18.01 -10.42 19.89
CA LEU A 54 16.76 -10.85 20.51
C LEU A 54 16.54 -12.37 20.35
N LEU A 55 16.92 -12.94 19.21
CA LEU A 55 16.82 -14.38 18.94
C LEU A 55 17.66 -15.21 19.92
N TRP A 56 18.88 -14.74 20.21
CA TRP A 56 19.80 -15.41 21.12
C TRP A 56 19.57 -15.02 22.59
N GLY A 57 18.98 -13.86 22.85
CA GLY A 57 18.72 -13.34 24.20
C GLY A 57 20.00 -12.96 24.98
N ASP A 58 21.17 -12.99 24.34
CA ASP A 58 22.47 -12.73 24.95
C ASP A 58 23.15 -11.50 24.33
N LEU A 59 23.56 -10.56 25.19
CA LEU A 59 24.25 -9.32 24.82
C LEU A 59 25.76 -9.46 25.08
N SER A 60 26.41 -10.34 24.33
CA SER A 60 27.87 -10.45 24.30
C SER A 60 28.48 -9.78 23.06
N TRP A 61 29.74 -9.34 23.17
CA TRP A 61 30.49 -8.76 22.03
C TRP A 61 30.61 -9.74 20.86
N GLY A 62 30.77 -11.03 21.13
CA GLY A 62 30.81 -12.07 20.11
C GLY A 62 29.47 -12.19 19.36
N ASN A 63 28.35 -12.13 20.08
CA ASN A 63 27.03 -12.19 19.46
C ASN A 63 26.70 -10.93 18.66
N LEU A 64 27.11 -9.75 19.13
CA LEU A 64 26.99 -8.50 18.40
C LEU A 64 27.78 -8.53 17.07
N LEU A 65 29.04 -8.97 17.11
CA LEU A 65 29.88 -9.14 15.93
C LEU A 65 29.29 -10.17 14.96
N GLY A 66 28.77 -11.29 15.48
CA GLY A 66 28.05 -12.29 14.69
C GLY A 66 26.83 -11.71 13.99
N GLY A 67 26.01 -10.93 14.70
CA GLY A 67 24.85 -10.25 14.14
C GLY A 67 25.21 -9.23 13.05
N ILE A 68 26.29 -8.45 13.25
CA ILE A 68 26.77 -7.50 12.23
C ILE A 68 27.26 -8.24 10.99
N LEU A 69 28.01 -9.33 11.17
CA LEU A 69 28.55 -10.13 10.07
C LEU A 69 27.41 -10.78 9.27
N VAL A 70 26.46 -11.42 9.94
CA VAL A 70 25.31 -12.06 9.31
C VAL A 70 24.40 -11.03 8.66
N GLY A 71 24.06 -9.94 9.36
CA GLY A 71 23.23 -8.87 8.80
C GLY A 71 23.88 -8.19 7.59
N GLY A 72 25.19 -7.97 7.64
CA GLY A 72 25.97 -7.46 6.52
C GLY A 72 25.99 -8.43 5.33
N ALA A 73 26.17 -9.72 5.58
CA ALA A 73 26.08 -10.76 4.55
C ALA A 73 24.68 -10.80 3.91
N VAL A 74 23.61 -10.73 4.71
CA VAL A 74 22.23 -10.68 4.20
C VAL A 74 22.04 -9.48 3.28
N LEU A 75 22.47 -8.28 3.68
CA LEU A 75 22.34 -7.09 2.83
C LEU A 75 23.21 -7.13 1.57
N LEU A 76 24.31 -7.89 1.58
CA LEU A 76 25.17 -8.10 0.43
C LEU A 76 24.56 -9.07 -0.58
N PHE A 77 24.05 -10.22 -0.11
CA PHE A 77 23.45 -11.25 -0.96
C PHE A 77 22.02 -10.93 -1.38
N PHE A 78 21.27 -10.23 -0.54
CA PHE A 78 19.89 -9.83 -0.75
C PHE A 78 19.79 -8.31 -0.63
N PRO A 79 20.21 -7.53 -1.63
CA PRO A 79 20.01 -6.09 -1.63
C PRO A 79 18.51 -5.80 -1.75
N LEU A 80 17.82 -5.64 -0.62
CA LEU A 80 16.42 -5.24 -0.62
C LEU A 80 16.32 -3.87 -1.33
N PRO A 81 15.44 -3.72 -2.34
CA PRO A 81 15.08 -2.41 -2.84
C PRO A 81 14.68 -1.54 -1.66
N PRO A 82 15.15 -0.29 -1.58
CA PRO A 82 14.77 0.58 -0.47
C PRO A 82 13.25 0.70 -0.48
N VAL A 83 12.60 0.13 0.53
CA VAL A 83 11.19 0.39 0.80
C VAL A 83 11.13 1.88 1.09
N THR A 84 10.35 2.63 0.31
CA THR A 84 10.24 4.08 0.40
C THR A 84 9.58 4.47 1.72
N PHE A 85 10.29 4.33 2.84
CA PHE A 85 9.93 4.86 4.15
C PHE A 85 10.14 6.39 4.13
N GLY A 86 9.32 7.08 3.35
CA GLY A 86 9.28 8.55 3.33
C GLY A 86 8.56 9.14 4.56
N GLY A 87 7.95 8.29 5.38
CA GLY A 87 7.19 8.67 6.56
C GLY A 87 7.97 8.62 7.86
N ARG A 88 7.59 9.49 8.81
CA ARG A 88 8.12 9.47 10.17
C ARG A 88 7.18 8.63 11.03
N LEU A 89 7.73 7.67 11.77
CA LEU A 89 7.00 6.95 12.80
C LEU A 89 6.47 7.95 13.84
N ARG A 90 5.16 7.93 14.06
CA ARG A 90 4.47 8.75 15.06
C ARG A 90 3.96 7.85 16.18
N PRO A 91 4.71 7.70 17.30
CA PRO A 91 4.38 6.70 18.34
C PRO A 91 2.97 6.82 18.90
N GLY A 92 2.46 8.05 19.08
CA GLY A 92 1.09 8.26 19.56
C GLY A 92 0.03 7.75 18.56
N ALA A 93 0.21 8.00 17.26
CA ALA A 93 -0.71 7.49 16.25
C ALA A 93 -0.57 5.97 16.06
N LEU A 94 0.64 5.42 16.23
CA LEU A 94 0.89 3.99 16.23
C LEU A 94 0.18 3.30 17.42
N LEU A 95 0.22 3.90 18.61
CA LEU A 95 -0.48 3.38 19.78
C LEU A 95 -2.01 3.39 19.56
N VAL A 96 -2.56 4.47 18.99
CA VAL A 96 -3.99 4.54 18.65
C VAL A 96 -4.37 3.47 17.63
N LEU A 97 -3.55 3.27 16.59
CA LEU A 97 -3.74 2.21 15.61
C LEU A 97 -3.74 0.84 16.31
N ALA A 98 -2.74 0.55 17.13
CA ALA A 98 -2.60 -0.73 17.82
C ALA A 98 -3.78 -1.03 18.76
N VAL A 99 -4.15 -0.09 19.64
CA VAL A 99 -5.25 -0.29 20.60
C VAL A 99 -6.58 -0.47 19.88
N THR A 100 -6.84 0.35 18.86
CA THR A 100 -8.08 0.26 18.09
C THR A 100 -8.16 -1.06 17.32
N PHE A 101 -7.05 -1.44 16.68
CA PHE A 101 -6.94 -2.69 15.95
C PHE A 101 -7.14 -3.91 16.86
N VAL A 102 -6.55 -3.94 18.05
CA VAL A 102 -6.76 -5.03 19.02
C VAL A 102 -8.23 -5.12 19.43
N GLY A 103 -8.89 -3.98 19.66
CA GLY A 103 -10.32 -3.95 19.96
C GLY A 103 -11.18 -4.51 18.82
N GLU A 104 -10.92 -4.07 17.58
CA GLU A 104 -11.58 -4.57 16.37
C GLU A 104 -11.34 -6.07 16.18
N LEU A 105 -10.10 -6.53 16.35
CA LEU A 105 -9.69 -7.93 16.26
C LEU A 105 -10.41 -8.82 17.27
N VAL A 106 -10.45 -8.42 18.55
CA VAL A 106 -11.14 -9.18 19.60
C VAL A 106 -12.65 -9.23 19.33
N SER A 107 -13.27 -8.10 19.00
CA SER A 107 -14.70 -8.03 18.69
C SER A 107 -15.08 -8.93 17.52
N ALA A 108 -14.32 -8.87 16.43
CA ALA A 108 -14.51 -9.69 15.25
C ALA A 108 -14.30 -11.18 15.55
N SER A 109 -13.28 -11.52 16.36
CA SER A 109 -13.01 -12.90 16.77
C SER A 109 -14.17 -13.49 17.57
N VAL A 110 -14.73 -12.71 18.51
CA VAL A 110 -15.91 -13.12 19.30
C VAL A 110 -17.13 -13.30 18.38
N HIS A 111 -17.33 -12.42 17.41
CA HIS A 111 -18.43 -12.53 16.45
C HIS A 111 -18.34 -13.81 15.61
N VAL A 112 -17.16 -14.10 15.05
CA VAL A 112 -16.92 -15.33 14.27
C VAL A 112 -17.06 -16.57 15.16
N ALA A 113 -16.55 -16.55 16.39
CA ALA A 113 -16.76 -17.64 17.34
C ALA A 113 -18.25 -17.88 17.64
N ALA A 114 -19.03 -16.81 17.81
CA ALA A 114 -20.48 -16.88 18.03
C ALA A 114 -21.22 -17.48 16.82
N ILE A 115 -20.78 -17.18 15.59
CA ILE A 115 -21.29 -17.81 14.37
C ILE A 115 -20.95 -19.30 14.35
N ALA A 116 -19.70 -19.65 14.66
CA ALA A 116 -19.22 -21.03 14.61
C ALA A 116 -19.96 -21.98 15.57
N VAL A 117 -20.39 -21.49 16.73
CA VAL A 117 -21.14 -22.28 17.73
C VAL A 117 -22.65 -22.32 17.48
N ARG A 118 -23.18 -21.56 16.51
CA ARG A 118 -24.62 -21.53 16.20
C ARG A 118 -24.99 -22.65 15.22
N PRO A 119 -25.69 -23.71 15.66
CA PRO A 119 -26.09 -24.79 14.77
C PRO A 119 -27.09 -24.30 13.71
N GLY A 120 -26.88 -24.71 12.46
CA GLY A 120 -27.77 -24.39 11.33
C GLY A 120 -27.61 -22.99 10.74
N TYR A 121 -26.74 -22.14 11.30
CA TYR A 121 -26.46 -20.82 10.75
C TYR A 121 -25.57 -20.92 9.50
N ARG A 122 -26.02 -20.37 8.37
CA ARG A 122 -25.26 -20.32 7.11
C ARG A 122 -24.93 -18.86 6.78
N PRO A 123 -23.70 -18.39 7.10
CA PRO A 123 -23.29 -17.04 6.74
C PRO A 123 -23.22 -16.90 5.22
N ARG A 124 -23.64 -15.73 4.70
CA ARG A 124 -23.49 -15.38 3.29
C ARG A 124 -22.24 -14.54 3.13
N GLY A 125 -21.44 -14.85 2.12
CA GLY A 125 -20.26 -14.06 1.78
C GLY A 125 -20.54 -13.12 0.61
N ALA A 126 -19.82 -12.01 0.55
CA ALA A 126 -19.79 -11.13 -0.62
C ALA A 126 -18.36 -10.66 -0.90
N ILE A 127 -18.09 -10.23 -2.12
CA ILE A 127 -16.79 -9.66 -2.50
C ILE A 127 -17.01 -8.19 -2.83
N ILE A 128 -16.19 -7.33 -2.24
CA ILE A 128 -16.20 -5.88 -2.49
C ILE A 128 -14.83 -5.41 -2.95
N ALA A 129 -14.82 -4.47 -3.89
CA ALA A 129 -13.60 -3.76 -4.28
C ALA A 129 -13.49 -2.46 -3.46
N VAL A 130 -12.38 -2.31 -2.73
CA VAL A 130 -12.10 -1.13 -1.92
C VAL A 130 -10.90 -0.39 -2.51
N PRO A 131 -11.12 0.70 -3.27
CA PRO A 131 -10.02 1.53 -3.75
C PRO A 131 -9.44 2.34 -2.59
N LEU A 132 -8.14 2.14 -2.34
CA LEU A 132 -7.37 2.89 -1.35
C LEU A 132 -7.07 4.31 -1.85
N ARG A 133 -6.95 5.24 -0.92
CA ARG A 133 -6.60 6.65 -1.21
C ARG A 133 -5.10 6.82 -1.42
N ILE A 134 -4.29 6.08 -0.67
CA ILE A 134 -2.83 6.13 -0.70
C ILE A 134 -2.28 4.86 -1.36
N ARG A 135 -1.65 5.04 -2.52
CA ARG A 135 -1.17 3.97 -3.40
C ARG A 135 0.31 3.61 -3.19
N THR A 136 0.84 3.79 -1.99
CA THR A 136 2.21 3.36 -1.69
C THR A 136 2.24 1.90 -1.31
N ASP A 137 3.27 1.17 -1.77
CA ASP A 137 3.41 -0.27 -1.52
C ASP A 137 3.35 -0.61 -0.03
N LEU A 138 3.96 0.23 0.81
CA LEU A 138 3.93 0.08 2.26
C LEU A 138 2.51 0.23 2.82
N ASN A 139 1.77 1.26 2.39
CA ASN A 139 0.41 1.49 2.89
C ASN A 139 -0.54 0.38 2.43
N LEU A 140 -0.42 -0.04 1.18
CA LEU A 140 -1.21 -1.12 0.61
C LEU A 140 -0.89 -2.45 1.30
N ALA A 141 0.38 -2.76 1.54
CA ALA A 141 0.78 -3.96 2.29
C ALA A 141 0.29 -3.92 3.76
N LEU A 142 0.52 -2.82 4.48
CA LEU A 142 0.06 -2.69 5.87
C LEU A 142 -1.47 -2.76 5.99
N THR A 143 -2.18 -2.14 5.07
CA THR A 143 -3.66 -2.21 5.05
C THR A 143 -4.10 -3.64 4.76
N ALA A 144 -3.45 -4.31 3.81
CA ALA A 144 -3.76 -5.69 3.48
C ALA A 144 -3.53 -6.65 4.66
N GLU A 145 -2.38 -6.53 5.33
CA GLU A 145 -2.03 -7.32 6.51
C GLU A 145 -3.03 -7.10 7.65
N LEU A 146 -3.33 -5.85 8.01
CA LEU A 146 -4.27 -5.58 9.10
C LEU A 146 -5.69 -6.09 8.80
N ILE A 147 -6.18 -5.94 7.57
CA ILE A 147 -7.51 -6.46 7.19
C ILE A 147 -7.53 -7.99 7.17
N SER A 148 -6.43 -8.64 6.79
CA SER A 148 -6.33 -10.10 6.80
C SER A 148 -6.28 -10.69 8.21
N LEU A 149 -5.78 -9.91 9.19
CA LEU A 149 -5.74 -10.33 10.58
C LEU A 149 -7.12 -10.22 11.27
N VAL A 150 -8.03 -9.38 10.79
CA VAL A 150 -9.38 -9.24 11.37
C VAL A 150 -10.28 -10.36 10.82
N PRO A 151 -10.70 -11.32 11.65
CA PRO A 151 -11.51 -12.44 11.18
C PRO A 151 -12.89 -11.94 10.73
N GLY A 152 -13.42 -12.53 9.67
CA GLY A 152 -14.64 -12.07 9.01
C GLY A 152 -14.40 -11.22 7.75
N THR A 153 -13.14 -10.88 7.46
CA THR A 153 -12.71 -10.39 6.15
C THR A 153 -11.51 -11.18 5.65
N LEU A 154 -11.44 -11.46 4.35
CA LEU A 154 -10.31 -12.11 3.69
C LEU A 154 -9.94 -11.35 2.42
N ILE A 155 -8.66 -11.12 2.18
CA ILE A 155 -8.21 -10.50 0.94
C ILE A 155 -8.08 -11.59 -0.13
N LEU A 156 -8.76 -11.39 -1.25
CA LEU A 156 -8.69 -12.28 -2.40
C LEU A 156 -7.63 -11.84 -3.39
N GLU A 157 -7.57 -10.53 -3.65
CA GLU A 157 -6.66 -9.95 -4.62
C GLU A 157 -6.27 -8.52 -4.23
N VAL A 158 -5.04 -8.15 -4.60
CA VAL A 158 -4.49 -6.83 -4.38
C VAL A 158 -4.05 -6.28 -5.73
N ASP A 159 -4.82 -5.32 -6.24
CA ASP A 159 -4.49 -4.62 -7.48
C ASP A 159 -3.60 -3.42 -7.14
N ARG A 160 -2.29 -3.58 -7.36
CA ARG A 160 -1.29 -2.54 -7.08
C ARG A 160 -1.37 -1.38 -8.07
N ASP A 161 -1.73 -1.62 -9.32
CA ASP A 161 -1.78 -0.60 -10.37
C ASP A 161 -2.96 0.35 -10.12
N ARG A 162 -4.12 -0.19 -9.72
CA ARG A 162 -5.31 0.60 -9.38
C ARG A 162 -5.31 1.05 -7.91
N GLY A 163 -4.50 0.45 -7.06
CA GLY A 163 -4.48 0.66 -5.62
C GLY A 163 -5.79 0.22 -4.96
N ALA A 164 -6.28 -0.98 -5.32
CA ALA A 164 -7.54 -1.51 -4.83
C ALA A 164 -7.37 -2.88 -4.15
N LEU A 165 -8.10 -3.08 -3.05
CA LEU A 165 -8.18 -4.36 -2.34
C LEU A 165 -9.51 -5.04 -2.65
N TYR A 166 -9.46 -6.28 -3.14
CA TYR A 166 -10.63 -7.13 -3.28
C TYR A 166 -10.81 -7.94 -2.00
N VAL A 167 -11.82 -7.58 -1.23
CA VAL A 167 -12.07 -8.11 0.10
C VAL A 167 -13.33 -8.97 0.08
N HIS A 168 -13.19 -10.21 0.52
CA HIS A 168 -14.30 -11.07 0.86
C HIS A 168 -14.79 -10.74 2.27
N VAL A 169 -16.08 -10.46 2.41
CA VAL A 169 -16.76 -10.16 3.68
C VAL A 169 -17.61 -11.35 4.08
N LEU A 170 -17.45 -11.81 5.32
CA LEU A 170 -18.23 -12.86 5.94
C LEU A 170 -19.53 -12.30 6.55
N ASP A 171 -20.59 -13.09 6.48
CA ASP A 171 -21.87 -12.84 7.14
C ASP A 171 -22.60 -11.54 6.72
N VAL A 172 -22.69 -11.32 5.41
CA VAL A 172 -23.43 -10.19 4.83
C VAL A 172 -24.94 -10.45 4.87
N ARG A 173 -25.68 -9.55 5.51
CA ARG A 173 -27.15 -9.61 5.67
C ARG A 173 -27.86 -8.51 4.90
N SER A 174 -27.21 -7.38 4.68
CA SER A 174 -27.78 -6.26 3.92
C SER A 174 -26.71 -5.47 3.14
N PRO A 175 -27.11 -4.61 2.19
CA PRO A 175 -26.18 -3.72 1.47
C PRO A 175 -25.41 -2.77 2.40
N GLU A 176 -25.99 -2.42 3.55
CA GLU A 176 -25.36 -1.59 4.56
C GLU A 176 -24.10 -2.27 5.14
N ASP A 177 -24.10 -3.60 5.33
CA ASP A 177 -22.93 -4.34 5.82
C ASP A 177 -21.70 -4.23 4.88
N LEU A 178 -21.96 -4.11 3.58
CA LEU A 178 -20.92 -3.91 2.56
C LEU A 178 -20.33 -2.50 2.66
N THR A 179 -21.18 -1.51 2.89
CA THR A 179 -20.78 -0.12 3.09
C THR A 179 -19.94 0.01 4.35
N ASP A 180 -20.39 -0.58 5.46
CA ASP A 180 -19.66 -0.61 6.72
C ASP A 180 -18.29 -1.30 6.58
N SER A 181 -18.24 -2.41 5.84
CA SER A 181 -16.98 -3.11 5.58
C SER A 181 -16.00 -2.26 4.78
N ARG A 182 -16.50 -1.54 3.77
CA ARG A 182 -15.70 -0.58 3.01
C ARG A 182 -15.17 0.55 3.90
N GLU A 183 -16.03 1.12 4.76
CA GLU A 183 -15.63 2.18 5.68
C GLU A 183 -14.60 1.73 6.70
N ARG A 184 -14.70 0.49 7.21
CA ARG A 184 -13.70 -0.13 8.09
C ARG A 184 -12.34 -0.21 7.43
N VAL A 185 -12.26 -0.71 6.19
CA VAL A 185 -10.99 -0.78 5.44
C VAL A 185 -10.38 0.61 5.26
N LEU A 186 -11.19 1.60 4.89
CA LEU A 186 -10.74 2.99 4.74
C LEU A 186 -10.36 3.64 6.09
N ALA A 187 -10.94 3.20 7.21
CA ALA A 187 -10.56 3.66 8.54
C ALA A 187 -9.19 3.12 8.95
N VAL A 188 -8.92 1.84 8.65
CA VAL A 188 -7.60 1.21 8.84
C VAL A 188 -6.53 1.93 8.03
N GLU A 189 -6.78 2.16 6.74
CA GLU A 189 -5.88 2.96 5.88
C GLU A 189 -5.56 4.32 6.52
N ARG A 190 -6.59 5.08 6.92
CA ARG A 190 -6.40 6.40 7.53
C ARG A 190 -5.54 6.35 8.80
N ARG A 191 -5.69 5.31 9.62
CA ARG A 191 -4.88 5.13 10.84
C ARG A 191 -3.44 4.76 10.51
N ILE A 192 -3.21 3.90 9.50
CA ILE A 192 -1.86 3.55 9.01
C ILE A 192 -1.14 4.80 8.52
N VAL A 193 -1.75 5.57 7.62
CA VAL A 193 -1.11 6.78 7.07
C VAL A 193 -0.83 7.81 8.17
N ARG A 194 -1.69 7.93 9.20
CA ARG A 194 -1.40 8.79 10.35
C ARG A 194 -0.24 8.28 11.20
N ALA A 195 -0.01 6.98 11.28
CA ALA A 195 1.04 6.36 12.09
C ALA A 195 2.40 6.31 11.40
N VAL A 196 2.41 5.99 10.11
CA VAL A 196 3.61 5.63 9.34
C VAL A 196 3.80 6.47 8.08
N GLY A 197 2.78 7.23 7.65
CA GLY A 197 2.79 7.97 6.39
C GLY A 197 3.68 9.22 6.40
N SER A 198 4.13 9.57 5.20
CA SER A 198 4.83 10.81 4.87
C SER A 198 3.92 12.03 5.01
N PRO A 199 4.49 13.23 5.22
CA PRO A 199 3.70 14.47 5.24
C PRO A 199 2.89 14.69 3.96
N GLN A 200 3.34 14.14 2.83
CA GLN A 200 2.61 14.21 1.55
C GLN A 200 1.38 13.30 1.56
N GLU A 201 1.51 12.05 2.01
CA GLU A 201 0.39 11.11 2.10
C GLU A 201 -0.67 11.58 3.11
N VAL A 202 -0.24 12.15 4.24
CA VAL A 202 -1.18 12.75 5.22
C VAL A 202 -1.95 13.91 4.60
N ARG A 203 -1.29 14.75 3.79
CA ARG A 203 -1.97 15.83 3.06
C ARG A 203 -2.93 15.31 2.01
N GLN A 204 -2.56 14.28 1.25
CA GLN A 204 -3.46 13.66 0.27
C GLN A 204 -4.74 13.11 0.93
N LEU A 205 -4.61 12.45 2.09
CA LEU A 205 -5.78 12.00 2.85
C LEU A 205 -6.69 13.14 3.32
N THR A 206 -6.14 14.31 3.64
CA THR A 206 -6.92 15.49 4.07
C THR A 206 -7.47 16.28 2.89
N ALA A 207 -6.78 16.29 1.75
CA ALA A 207 -7.11 17.07 0.57
C ALA A 207 -8.15 16.41 -0.33
N GLU A 208 -8.26 15.08 -0.34
CA GLU A 208 -9.31 14.38 -1.09
C GLU A 208 -10.53 14.15 -0.18
N PRO A 209 -11.58 14.99 -0.29
CA PRO A 209 -12.83 14.77 0.43
C PRO A 209 -13.49 13.51 -0.13
N ASP A 210 -14.50 13.04 0.59
CA ASP A 210 -15.21 11.80 0.36
C ASP A 210 -16.13 11.80 -0.90
N ASP A 211 -15.59 12.28 -2.02
CA ASP A 211 -16.34 12.71 -3.21
C ASP A 211 -16.47 11.62 -4.29
N ARG A 212 -15.94 10.42 -4.04
CA ARG A 212 -16.19 9.22 -4.89
C ARG A 212 -17.42 8.42 -4.42
N ARG A 213 -18.36 9.03 -3.70
CA ARG A 213 -19.71 8.47 -3.47
C ARG A 213 -20.63 8.60 -4.69
N THR A 214 -20.19 9.28 -5.75
CA THR A 214 -21.04 9.77 -6.85
C THR A 214 -20.54 9.36 -8.24
N ASN A 215 -20.18 8.08 -8.44
CA ASN A 215 -20.25 7.55 -9.80
C ASN A 215 -20.90 6.17 -9.79
N PRO A 216 -22.13 6.03 -10.33
CA PRO A 216 -22.83 4.76 -10.46
C PRO A 216 -22.12 3.79 -11.42
#